data_AF-A0A497XYI7-F1
#
_entry.id   AF-A0A497XYI7-F1
#
_cell.length_a   1.000
_cell.length_b   1.000
_cell.length_c   1.000
_cell.angle_alpha   90.00
_cell.angle_beta   90.00
_cell.angle_gamma   90.00
#
_symmetry.space_group_name_H-M   'P 1'
#
loop_
_entity.id
_entity.type
_entity.pdbx_description
1 polymer ?
#
loop_
_entity_poly.entity_id
_entity_poly.type
_entity_poly.pdbx_seq_one_letter_code
_entity_poly.pdbx_strand_id
1 'polypeptide(L)'
;MNLSINKRVGKTAFIVLLIFIITFSIFILFSETRGPDSNVIYNKGQKIGGVFTLYQNQIYASVPSNGDYLVQEADANSFRLVDDSYQNRQFGIDKNHAYCGNLIVKDFNPATARAIGNDYFTDGKQTCYCASMSVRNEDLSFFSELGLMSLYGLGIGDKPQTYIYPLTILNASPVPYRAILKTEVATNGNLAYYQGKILPQAHATGLRQISEWYNDGDIRENKNYLADGQYVYYKNTRLPLQDHTDLHAIVIDAQNQEDYLIDPKQGMVYVNDIAFDKQHSPYRVLSLNGAHVYHSLFLSKDGIFYFDKKEKKVLRTRDNPFNKGNFKEIAPLIFSDGHQILYTEASQVWGRNKSPGLKSESTHIYRLDEPTKGSWQKIGMVGGNYGAVWKNGNTYYYFDQLGDSQLIPQTIYRINDQSTVAALFAPQIRTDDIRNLVDTDRMIKVKRTELVEINTKFSIGFGGILWIIIASFIGIQLLLWVLRKLGVNMKPSRIKNQELKREKGNEKRM
;
A
#
# COMPACT_ATOMS: atom_id res chain seq x y z
N MET A 1 38.13 -50.42 30.43
CA MET A 1 36.94 -50.04 31.23
C MET A 1 35.82 -49.59 30.27
N ASN A 2 34.90 -50.52 29.99
CA ASN A 2 33.62 -50.46 29.25
C ASN A 2 33.39 -49.59 27.98
N LEU A 3 33.68 -50.15 26.81
CA LEU A 3 33.18 -49.72 25.48
C LEU A 3 31.64 -49.82 25.34
N SER A 4 31.01 -50.69 26.14
CA SER A 4 29.55 -50.89 26.20
C SER A 4 28.83 -49.73 26.91
N ILE A 5 29.50 -49.05 27.86
CA ILE A 5 28.97 -47.88 28.56
C ILE A 5 28.93 -46.69 27.60
N ASN A 6 29.98 -46.43 26.82
CA ASN A 6 30.02 -45.28 25.89
C ASN A 6 29.02 -45.40 24.71
N LYS A 7 28.74 -46.61 24.21
CA LYS A 7 27.68 -46.85 23.19
C LYS A 7 26.26 -46.67 23.76
N ARG A 8 26.03 -47.04 25.02
CA ARG A 8 24.76 -46.77 25.71
C ARG A 8 24.61 -45.28 26.00
N VAL A 9 25.64 -44.62 26.52
CA VAL A 9 25.66 -43.17 26.79
C VAL A 9 25.40 -42.34 25.53
N GLY A 10 25.95 -42.71 24.37
CA GLY A 10 25.68 -42.01 23.10
C GLY A 10 24.26 -42.21 22.55
N LYS A 11 23.70 -43.43 22.65
CA LYS A 11 22.29 -43.70 22.29
C LYS A 11 21.33 -43.02 23.26
N THR A 12 21.63 -43.03 24.56
CA THR A 12 20.88 -42.31 25.59
C THR A 12 20.95 -40.80 25.37
N ALA A 13 22.09 -40.23 25.02
CA ALA A 13 22.23 -38.80 24.69
C ALA A 13 21.42 -38.39 23.45
N PHE A 14 21.38 -39.24 22.41
CA PHE A 14 20.56 -39.00 21.22
C PHE A 14 19.05 -39.10 21.51
N ILE A 15 18.62 -40.09 22.30
CA ILE A 15 17.23 -40.25 22.74
C ILE A 15 16.83 -39.09 23.66
N VAL A 16 17.70 -38.67 24.59
CA VAL A 16 17.48 -37.52 25.47
C VAL A 16 17.38 -36.22 24.66
N LEU A 17 18.20 -36.03 23.62
CA LEU A 17 18.10 -34.87 22.73
C LEU A 17 16.79 -34.86 21.94
N LEU A 18 16.35 -36.02 21.44
CA LEU A 18 15.11 -36.14 20.66
C LEU A 18 13.87 -35.96 21.55
N ILE A 19 13.89 -36.54 22.76
CA ILE A 19 12.88 -36.27 23.80
C ILE A 19 12.91 -34.79 24.16
N PHE A 20 14.08 -34.17 24.36
CA PHE A 20 14.19 -32.74 24.65
C PHE A 20 13.59 -31.87 23.54
N ILE A 21 13.80 -32.18 22.26
CA ILE A 21 13.20 -31.42 21.15
C ILE A 21 11.68 -31.59 21.12
N ILE A 22 11.18 -32.81 21.33
CA ILE A 22 9.73 -33.08 21.38
C ILE A 22 9.10 -32.40 22.59
N THR A 23 9.69 -32.53 23.78
CA THR A 23 9.20 -31.89 25.00
C THR A 23 9.34 -30.38 24.95
N PHE A 24 10.38 -29.83 24.32
CA PHE A 24 10.55 -28.39 24.10
C PHE A 24 9.51 -27.84 23.11
N SER A 25 9.19 -28.60 22.05
CA SER A 25 8.14 -28.22 21.10
C SER A 25 6.75 -28.29 21.73
N ILE A 26 6.48 -29.34 22.51
CA ILE A 26 5.26 -29.48 23.34
C ILE A 26 5.20 -28.35 24.36
N PHE A 27 6.30 -28.04 25.05
CA PHE A 27 6.40 -26.95 26.03
C PHE A 27 6.09 -25.58 25.40
N ILE A 28 6.54 -25.31 24.16
CA ILE A 28 6.18 -24.08 23.43
C ILE A 28 4.70 -24.06 22.99
N LEU A 29 4.09 -25.22 22.75
CA LEU A 29 2.66 -25.32 22.42
C LEU A 29 1.77 -25.14 23.66
N PHE A 30 2.27 -25.51 24.84
CA PHE A 30 1.56 -25.41 26.13
C PHE A 30 2.01 -24.22 26.99
N SER A 31 2.97 -23.42 26.53
CA SER A 31 3.41 -22.24 27.26
C SER A 31 2.35 -21.16 27.18
N GLU A 32 1.84 -20.77 28.35
CA GLU A 32 0.91 -19.67 28.47
C GLU A 32 1.65 -18.36 28.17
N THR A 33 1.13 -17.62 27.19
CA THR A 33 1.61 -16.27 26.92
C THR A 33 1.31 -15.37 28.10
N ARG A 34 2.25 -14.52 28.51
CA ARG A 34 2.01 -13.54 29.57
C ARG A 34 1.04 -12.47 29.08
N GLY A 35 -0.17 -12.48 29.62
CA GLY A 35 -1.20 -11.48 29.38
C GLY A 35 -2.48 -12.05 28.75
N PRO A 36 -3.61 -11.34 28.89
CA PRO A 36 -4.87 -11.80 28.31
C PRO A 36 -4.81 -11.79 26.78
N ASP A 37 -5.39 -12.82 26.17
CA ASP A 37 -5.58 -12.91 24.72
C ASP A 37 -6.42 -11.73 24.21
N SER A 38 -6.09 -11.18 23.04
CA SER A 38 -6.82 -10.05 22.45
C SER A 38 -8.31 -10.34 22.22
N ASN A 39 -8.69 -11.58 21.92
CA ASN A 39 -10.10 -11.97 21.84
C ASN A 39 -10.79 -11.92 23.21
N VAL A 40 -10.07 -12.23 24.28
CA VAL A 40 -10.61 -12.14 25.64
C VAL A 40 -10.83 -10.68 26.01
N ILE A 41 -9.86 -9.80 25.72
CA ILE A 41 -9.99 -8.35 25.94
C ILE A 41 -11.15 -7.79 25.10
N TYR A 42 -11.23 -8.15 23.82
CA TYR A 42 -12.30 -7.70 22.92
C TYR A 42 -13.70 -8.10 23.41
N ASN A 43 -13.86 -9.34 23.89
CA ASN A 43 -15.17 -9.87 24.29
C ASN A 43 -15.58 -9.51 25.72
N LYS A 44 -14.63 -9.37 26.65
CA LYS A 44 -14.90 -9.18 28.08
C LYS A 44 -14.48 -7.81 28.62
N GLY A 45 -13.71 -7.04 27.85
CA GLY A 45 -13.27 -5.71 28.21
C GLY A 45 -14.36 -4.66 28.01
N GLN A 46 -14.28 -3.60 28.80
CA GLN A 46 -15.14 -2.42 28.67
C GLN A 46 -14.46 -1.42 27.72
N LYS A 47 -15.10 -1.11 26.59
CA LYS A 47 -14.59 -0.09 25.66
C LYS A 47 -14.62 1.27 26.34
N ILE A 48 -13.48 1.95 26.38
CA ILE A 48 -13.39 3.35 26.84
C ILE A 48 -13.72 4.29 25.69
N GLY A 49 -13.25 3.94 24.49
CA GLY A 49 -13.38 4.76 23.30
C GLY A 49 -12.14 4.60 22.42
N GLY A 50 -12.29 4.89 21.14
CA GLY A 50 -11.18 4.82 20.20
C GLY A 50 -10.53 3.44 20.15
N VAL A 51 -9.22 3.41 20.40
CA VAL A 51 -8.42 2.18 20.40
C VAL A 51 -8.32 1.55 21.78
N PHE A 52 -8.92 2.12 22.83
CA PHE A 52 -8.66 1.75 24.22
C PHE A 52 -9.78 0.92 24.86
N THR A 53 -9.38 -0.09 25.63
CA THR A 53 -10.26 -0.99 26.37
C THR A 53 -9.77 -1.17 27.81
N LEU A 54 -10.68 -1.07 28.78
CA LEU A 54 -10.45 -1.41 30.17
C LEU A 54 -10.70 -2.90 30.38
N TYR A 55 -9.71 -3.61 30.90
CA TYR A 55 -9.84 -5.01 31.27
C TYR A 55 -9.06 -5.30 32.55
N GLN A 56 -9.69 -5.92 33.54
CA GLN A 56 -9.06 -6.24 34.84
C GLN A 56 -8.32 -5.06 35.50
N ASN A 57 -8.94 -3.88 35.48
CA ASN A 57 -8.36 -2.63 36.02
C ASN A 57 -7.05 -2.18 35.33
N GLN A 58 -6.83 -2.62 34.10
CA GLN A 58 -5.71 -2.23 33.24
C GLN A 58 -6.22 -1.69 31.90
N ILE A 59 -5.48 -0.75 31.32
CA ILE A 59 -5.81 -0.16 30.02
C ILE A 59 -5.04 -0.89 28.93
N TYR A 60 -5.75 -1.29 27.88
CA TYR A 60 -5.16 -1.88 26.68
C TYR A 60 -5.46 -1.00 25.47
N ALA A 61 -4.48 -0.85 24.58
CA ALA A 61 -4.66 -0.23 23.28
C ALA A 61 -4.61 -1.27 22.17
N SER A 62 -5.59 -1.23 21.27
CA SER A 62 -5.65 -2.08 20.11
C SER A 62 -4.73 -1.55 19.02
N VAL A 63 -3.83 -2.40 18.53
CA VAL A 63 -2.90 -2.09 17.45
C VAL A 63 -3.24 -2.95 16.24
N PRO A 64 -3.77 -2.35 15.16
CA PRO A 64 -4.14 -3.09 13.95
C PRO A 64 -2.98 -3.95 13.45
N SER A 65 -3.29 -5.17 13.02
CA SER A 65 -2.34 -6.21 12.58
C SER A 65 -1.40 -6.75 13.67
N ASN A 66 -1.55 -6.34 14.93
CA ASN A 66 -0.71 -6.81 16.03
C ASN A 66 -1.49 -7.18 17.30
N GLY A 67 -2.75 -6.79 17.41
CA GLY A 67 -3.64 -7.08 18.54
C GLY A 67 -3.49 -6.07 19.68
N ASP A 68 -3.97 -6.43 20.87
CA ASP A 68 -3.98 -5.51 22.01
C ASP A 68 -2.65 -5.52 22.79
N TYR A 69 -2.30 -4.36 23.33
CA TYR A 69 -1.12 -4.11 24.15
C TYR A 69 -1.50 -3.39 25.43
N LEU A 70 -0.91 -3.82 26.55
CA LEU A 70 -1.02 -3.11 27.81
C LEU A 70 -0.43 -1.71 27.65
N VAL A 71 -1.20 -0.69 28.05
CA VAL A 71 -0.72 0.68 28.17
C VAL A 71 0.01 0.79 29.50
N GLN A 72 1.33 0.76 29.44
CA GLN A 72 2.16 0.76 30.64
C GLN A 72 1.95 2.05 31.45
N GLU A 73 1.95 1.91 32.78
CA GLU A 73 1.81 3.03 33.74
C GLU A 73 0.46 3.77 33.69
N ALA A 74 -0.52 3.27 32.91
CA ALA A 74 -1.84 3.88 32.83
C ALA A 74 -2.63 3.75 34.14
N ASP A 75 -3.11 4.89 34.64
CA ASP A 75 -4.07 4.98 35.74
C ASP A 75 -5.50 4.77 35.19
N ALA A 76 -6.00 3.54 35.33
CA ALA A 76 -7.29 3.14 34.79
C ALA A 76 -8.48 3.99 35.27
N ASN A 77 -8.38 4.61 36.45
CA ASN A 77 -9.47 5.40 37.04
C ASN A 77 -9.59 6.79 36.43
N SER A 78 -8.49 7.38 35.96
CA SER A 78 -8.46 8.71 35.36
C SER A 78 -8.26 8.69 33.84
N PHE A 79 -8.09 7.51 33.25
CA PHE A 79 -7.86 7.35 31.82
C PHE A 79 -9.07 7.83 30.99
N ARG A 80 -8.80 8.66 29.99
CA ARG A 80 -9.80 9.17 29.04
C ARG A 80 -9.16 9.55 27.71
N LEU A 81 -9.99 9.69 26.68
CA LEU A 81 -9.58 10.29 25.42
C LEU A 81 -9.43 11.82 25.57
N VAL A 82 -8.52 12.39 24.78
CA VAL A 82 -8.43 13.85 24.61
C VAL A 82 -9.51 14.34 23.65
N ASP A 83 -9.78 13.54 22.60
CA ASP A 83 -10.75 13.82 21.55
C ASP A 83 -11.27 12.48 21.00
N ASP A 84 -12.58 12.39 20.75
CA ASP A 84 -13.25 11.15 20.33
C ASP A 84 -13.52 11.09 18.82
N SER A 85 -13.08 12.10 18.05
CA SER A 85 -13.23 12.08 16.60
C SER A 85 -12.46 10.90 16.00
N TYR A 86 -12.94 10.42 14.85
CA TYR A 86 -12.40 9.24 14.18
C TYR A 86 -10.87 9.31 13.99
N GLN A 87 -10.33 10.52 13.74
CA GLN A 87 -8.92 10.79 13.48
C GLN A 87 -8.08 10.86 14.76
N ASN A 88 -8.65 11.12 15.93
CA ASN A 88 -7.84 11.38 17.14
C ASN A 88 -7.96 10.30 18.22
N ARG A 89 -8.77 9.28 17.97
CA ARG A 89 -9.17 8.24 18.93
C ARG A 89 -8.05 7.28 19.39
N GLN A 90 -6.85 7.45 18.84
CA GLN A 90 -5.61 6.76 19.22
C GLN A 90 -4.88 7.45 20.38
N PHE A 91 -5.28 8.66 20.78
CA PHE A 91 -4.58 9.45 21.79
C PHE A 91 -5.37 9.50 23.11
N GLY A 92 -4.78 8.94 24.15
CA GLY A 92 -5.35 8.89 25.49
C GLY A 92 -4.51 9.66 26.50
N ILE A 93 -5.12 10.05 27.61
CA ILE A 93 -4.43 10.64 28.76
C ILE A 93 -4.99 10.06 30.06
N ASP A 94 -4.19 10.10 31.11
CA ASP A 94 -4.65 9.96 32.48
C ASP A 94 -4.14 11.12 33.33
N LYS A 95 -4.22 11.04 34.66
CA LYS A 95 -3.75 12.11 35.55
C LYS A 95 -2.22 12.36 35.50
N ASN A 96 -1.43 11.41 35.01
CA ASN A 96 0.03 11.39 35.05
C ASN A 96 0.68 11.51 33.66
N HIS A 97 0.11 10.86 32.64
CA HIS A 97 0.74 10.65 31.34
C HIS A 97 -0.22 10.85 30.16
N ALA A 98 0.37 11.09 28.99
CA ALA A 98 -0.29 11.02 27.70
C ALA A 98 0.22 9.82 26.89
N TYR A 99 -0.63 9.28 26.02
CA TYR A 99 -0.43 8.02 25.33
C TYR A 99 -0.80 8.13 23.85
N CYS A 100 0.12 7.70 22.99
CA CYS A 100 -0.14 7.43 21.58
C CYS A 100 -0.27 5.91 21.37
N GLY A 101 -1.52 5.42 21.24
CA GLY A 101 -1.81 4.01 21.41
C GLY A 101 -1.30 3.51 22.76
N ASN A 102 -0.45 2.48 22.77
CA ASN A 102 0.12 1.95 24.01
C ASN A 102 1.43 2.63 24.46
N LEU A 103 1.92 3.65 23.75
CA LEU A 103 3.22 4.28 24.02
C LEU A 103 3.07 5.61 24.76
N ILE A 104 3.85 5.80 25.83
CA ILE A 104 3.90 7.07 26.58
C ILE A 104 4.51 8.18 25.73
N VAL A 105 3.85 9.33 25.69
CA VAL A 105 4.39 10.58 25.13
C VAL A 105 5.18 11.30 26.23
N LYS A 106 6.50 11.25 26.14
CA LYS A 106 7.41 11.79 27.17
C LYS A 106 7.29 13.32 27.29
N ASP A 107 7.31 13.80 28.53
CA ASP A 107 7.28 15.22 28.91
C ASP A 107 6.02 15.99 28.46
N PHE A 108 4.95 15.27 28.08
CA PHE A 108 3.66 15.85 27.70
C PHE A 108 2.74 15.96 28.91
N ASN A 109 2.23 17.16 29.18
CA ASN A 109 1.35 17.43 30.32
C ASN A 109 -0.10 17.03 30.01
N PRO A 110 -0.64 15.97 30.64
CA PRO A 110 -2.01 15.54 30.36
C PRO A 110 -3.08 16.52 30.84
N ALA A 111 -2.78 17.36 31.84
CA ALA A 111 -3.76 18.30 32.40
C ALA A 111 -4.16 19.42 31.41
N THR A 112 -3.29 19.73 30.45
CA THR A 112 -3.51 20.78 29.44
C THR A 112 -3.61 20.22 28.02
N ALA A 113 -3.69 18.90 27.90
CA ALA A 113 -3.78 18.19 26.62
C ALA A 113 -5.03 18.57 25.83
N ARG A 114 -4.85 18.83 24.53
CA ARG A 114 -5.93 19.05 23.56
C ARG A 114 -5.51 18.56 22.18
N ALA A 115 -6.49 18.08 21.41
CA ALA A 115 -6.31 17.85 19.98
C ALA A 115 -6.32 19.20 19.24
N ILE A 116 -5.48 19.32 18.21
CA ILE A 116 -5.51 20.47 17.29
C ILE A 116 -5.97 20.08 15.88
N GLY A 117 -6.29 18.81 15.65
CA GLY A 117 -6.80 18.26 14.39
C GLY A 117 -5.74 17.46 13.61
N ASN A 118 -6.21 16.60 12.72
CA ASN A 118 -5.41 15.76 11.83
C ASN A 118 -4.27 15.00 12.54
N ASP A 119 -4.59 14.30 13.63
CA ASP A 119 -3.66 13.45 14.39
C ASP A 119 -2.59 14.23 15.19
N TYR A 120 -2.73 15.56 15.33
CA TYR A 120 -1.86 16.39 16.16
C TYR A 120 -2.49 16.76 17.51
N PHE A 121 -1.65 16.73 18.54
CA PHE A 121 -2.01 17.01 19.93
C PHE A 121 -1.00 17.96 20.58
N THR A 122 -1.46 18.81 21.49
CA THR A 122 -0.60 19.73 22.24
C THR A 122 -1.04 19.84 23.69
N ASP A 123 -0.08 20.07 24.58
CA ASP A 123 -0.30 20.46 25.98
C ASP A 123 -0.04 21.96 26.22
N GLY A 124 0.21 22.73 25.14
CA GLY A 124 0.60 24.14 25.18
C GLY A 124 2.11 24.40 25.21
N LYS A 125 2.93 23.42 25.63
CA LYS A 125 4.40 23.50 25.65
C LYS A 125 5.03 22.61 24.57
N GLN A 126 4.57 21.37 24.48
CA GLN A 126 4.94 20.37 23.50
C GLN A 126 3.78 20.16 22.52
N THR A 127 4.12 19.80 21.28
CA THR A 127 3.15 19.34 20.29
C THR A 127 3.68 18.04 19.70
N CYS A 128 2.81 17.06 19.50
CA CYS A 128 3.15 15.80 18.89
C CYS A 128 2.16 15.44 17.77
N TYR A 129 2.65 14.65 16.83
CA TYR A 129 1.86 13.90 15.86
C TYR A 129 1.76 12.46 16.35
N CYS A 130 0.54 11.94 16.45
CA CYS A 130 0.26 10.55 16.79
C CYS A 130 -0.70 10.00 15.74
N ALA A 131 -0.20 9.26 14.75
CA ALA A 131 -1.00 8.82 13.62
C ALA A 131 -2.16 7.91 14.05
N SER A 132 -3.31 8.04 13.40
CA SER A 132 -4.50 7.21 13.61
C SER A 132 -4.39 5.79 13.06
N MET A 133 -3.41 5.53 12.20
CA MET A 133 -3.15 4.22 11.59
C MET A 133 -1.82 3.65 12.06
N SER A 134 -1.81 2.36 12.40
CA SER A 134 -0.57 1.66 12.74
C SER A 134 0.26 1.34 11.50
N VAL A 135 1.58 1.39 11.64
CA VAL A 135 2.56 0.98 10.62
C VAL A 135 3.48 -0.09 11.19
N ARG A 136 4.15 -0.84 10.32
CA ARG A 136 5.15 -1.81 10.77
C ARG A 136 6.26 -1.06 11.51
N ASN A 137 6.67 -1.58 12.65
CA ASN A 137 7.74 -1.03 13.45
C ASN A 137 9.09 -1.29 12.76
N GLU A 138 9.64 -0.26 12.13
CA GLU A 138 10.92 -0.35 11.40
C GLU A 138 12.14 -0.46 12.32
N ASP A 139 12.00 -0.12 13.61
CA ASP A 139 13.08 -0.25 14.60
C ASP A 139 13.30 -1.72 15.00
N LEU A 140 12.33 -2.60 14.76
CA LEU A 140 12.45 -4.03 14.97
C LEU A 140 13.03 -4.71 13.72
N SER A 141 14.32 -5.06 13.79
CA SER A 141 14.94 -5.94 12.80
C SER A 141 14.25 -7.31 12.77
N PHE A 142 14.34 -8.00 11.63
CA PHE A 142 13.82 -9.36 11.48
C PHE A 142 14.34 -10.34 12.54
N PHE A 143 15.64 -10.28 12.89
CA PHE A 143 16.22 -11.18 13.88
C PHE A 143 15.77 -10.84 15.32
N SER A 144 15.63 -9.55 15.65
CA SER A 144 15.09 -9.14 16.95
C SER A 144 13.62 -9.51 17.10
N GLU A 145 12.83 -9.35 16.02
CA GLU A 145 11.42 -9.76 15.98
C GLU A 145 11.27 -11.26 16.27
N LEU A 146 12.04 -12.11 15.57
CA LEU A 146 12.05 -13.56 15.81
C LEU A 146 12.49 -13.91 17.24
N GLY A 147 13.50 -13.24 17.77
CA GLY A 147 13.97 -13.46 19.13
C GLY A 147 12.90 -13.14 20.18
N LEU A 148 12.28 -11.96 20.07
CA LEU A 148 11.21 -11.52 20.97
C LEU A 148 9.97 -12.41 20.84
N MET A 149 9.58 -12.80 19.63
CA MET A 149 8.48 -13.74 19.41
C MET A 149 8.76 -15.09 20.06
N SER A 150 10.00 -15.58 20.01
CA SER A 150 10.40 -16.83 20.68
C SER A 150 10.32 -16.71 22.20
N LEU A 151 10.80 -15.60 22.76
CA LEU A 151 10.73 -15.33 24.20
C LEU A 151 9.29 -15.17 24.70
N TYR A 152 8.44 -14.50 23.91
CA TYR A 152 7.02 -14.35 24.19
C TYR A 152 6.29 -15.68 24.14
N GLY A 153 6.56 -16.49 23.11
CA GLY A 153 6.04 -17.85 22.99
C GLY A 153 6.39 -18.70 24.20
N LEU A 154 7.61 -18.60 24.72
CA LEU A 154 8.06 -19.28 25.94
C LEU A 154 7.48 -18.71 27.25
N GLY A 155 6.69 -17.63 27.19
CA GLY A 155 6.15 -16.95 28.37
C GLY A 155 7.21 -16.23 29.21
N ILE A 156 8.41 -15.97 28.65
CA ILE A 156 9.54 -15.37 29.34
C ILE A 156 9.69 -13.88 29.00
N GLY A 157 9.30 -13.48 27.78
CA GLY A 157 9.37 -12.10 27.30
C GLY A 157 8.00 -11.49 27.02
N ASP A 158 8.00 -10.19 26.81
CA ASP A 158 6.80 -9.43 26.42
C ASP A 158 6.47 -9.66 24.94
N LYS A 159 5.20 -9.40 24.60
CA LYS A 159 4.71 -9.46 23.23
C LYS A 159 5.50 -8.49 22.34
N PRO A 160 6.10 -8.92 21.22
CA PRO A 160 6.85 -8.02 20.34
C PRO A 160 5.92 -6.99 19.69
N GLN A 161 6.29 -5.71 19.71
CA GLN A 161 5.53 -4.61 19.12
C GLN A 161 5.88 -4.43 17.63
N THR A 162 5.43 -5.34 16.78
CA THR A 162 5.75 -5.37 15.33
C THR A 162 5.02 -4.31 14.52
N TYR A 163 3.94 -3.74 15.06
CA TYR A 163 3.27 -2.54 14.54
C TYR A 163 3.16 -1.48 15.63
N ILE A 164 3.23 -0.21 15.26
CA ILE A 164 3.11 0.93 16.19
C ILE A 164 2.23 2.01 15.58
N TYR A 165 1.63 2.85 16.41
CA TYR A 165 1.15 4.16 15.97
C TYR A 165 2.35 5.11 15.89
N PRO A 166 2.70 5.63 14.70
CA PRO A 166 3.76 6.62 14.55
C PRO A 166 3.59 7.79 15.51
N LEU A 167 4.61 8.04 16.33
CA LEU A 167 4.68 9.17 17.24
C LEU A 167 5.87 10.05 16.86
N THR A 168 5.65 11.36 16.71
CA THR A 168 6.72 12.32 16.50
C THR A 168 6.47 13.58 17.32
N ILE A 169 7.49 14.00 18.07
CA ILE A 169 7.47 15.27 18.79
C ILE A 169 7.92 16.38 17.84
N LEU A 170 7.15 17.45 17.74
CA LEU A 170 7.48 18.60 16.88
C LEU A 170 8.50 19.50 17.57
N ASN A 171 9.18 20.34 16.79
CA ASN A 171 10.11 21.31 17.33
C ASN A 171 9.37 22.30 18.23
N ALA A 172 9.97 22.63 19.37
CA ALA A 172 9.44 23.65 20.28
C ALA A 172 9.27 24.98 19.54
N SER A 173 8.16 25.66 19.82
CA SER A 173 7.84 26.96 19.22
C SER A 173 7.12 27.85 20.22
N PRO A 174 7.42 29.16 20.26
CA PRO A 174 6.63 30.12 21.03
C PRO A 174 5.25 30.38 20.38
N VAL A 175 5.09 30.07 19.10
CA VAL A 175 3.83 30.19 18.38
C VAL A 175 3.16 28.82 18.32
N PRO A 176 1.88 28.68 18.75
CA PRO A 176 1.18 27.41 18.72
C PRO A 176 1.05 26.84 17.32
N TYR A 177 1.19 25.52 17.20
CA TYR A 177 0.83 24.80 15.97
C TYR A 177 -0.69 24.73 15.82
N ARG A 178 -1.14 24.74 14.57
CA ARG A 178 -2.53 24.59 14.17
C ARG A 178 -2.64 23.68 12.96
N ALA A 179 -3.67 22.84 12.92
CA ALA A 179 -4.12 22.22 11.69
C ALA A 179 -4.84 23.28 10.84
N ILE A 180 -4.45 23.41 9.57
CA ILE A 180 -4.99 24.44 8.66
C ILE A 180 -5.66 23.87 7.41
N LEU A 181 -5.52 22.57 7.17
CA LEU A 181 -6.03 21.85 5.99
C LEU A 181 -6.80 20.61 6.43
N LYS A 182 -7.52 19.96 5.51
CA LYS A 182 -8.24 18.69 5.76
C LYS A 182 -7.37 17.46 5.52
N THR A 183 -6.06 17.62 5.67
CA THR A 183 -5.03 16.59 5.56
C THR A 183 -4.03 16.79 6.70
N GLU A 184 -3.11 15.83 6.92
CA GLU A 184 -2.22 15.66 8.07
C GLU A 184 -1.11 16.73 8.20
N VAL A 185 -1.47 17.98 7.95
CA VAL A 185 -0.63 19.17 8.01
C VAL A 185 -0.90 19.97 9.26
N ALA A 186 0.17 20.31 9.97
CA ALA A 186 0.16 21.30 11.05
C ALA A 186 1.25 22.34 10.83
N THR A 187 0.96 23.59 11.23
CA THR A 187 1.92 24.69 11.11
C THR A 187 1.80 25.69 12.25
N ASN A 188 2.91 26.31 12.61
CA ASN A 188 2.95 27.48 13.49
C ASN A 188 3.18 28.80 12.72
N GLY A 189 3.06 28.78 11.39
CA GLY A 189 3.32 29.92 10.50
C GLY A 189 4.78 30.08 10.06
N ASN A 190 5.74 29.44 10.73
CA ASN A 190 7.15 29.40 10.31
C ASN A 190 7.56 28.02 9.80
N LEU A 191 7.24 26.98 10.56
CA LEU A 191 7.44 25.58 10.18
C LEU A 191 6.10 24.97 9.80
N ALA A 192 6.13 24.08 8.83
CA ALA A 192 5.01 23.21 8.49
C ALA A 192 5.45 21.75 8.53
N TYR A 193 4.53 20.90 8.96
CA TYR A 193 4.73 19.48 9.11
C TYR A 193 3.67 18.73 8.31
N TYR A 194 4.04 17.61 7.68
CA TYR A 194 3.12 16.61 7.13
C TYR A 194 3.38 15.27 7.85
N GLN A 195 2.36 14.71 8.50
CA GLN A 195 2.50 13.52 9.35
C GLN A 195 3.66 13.60 10.36
N GLY A 196 3.81 14.74 11.04
CA GLY A 196 4.87 14.94 12.03
C GLY A 196 6.27 15.18 11.48
N LYS A 197 6.49 15.14 10.15
CA LYS A 197 7.78 15.42 9.50
C LYS A 197 7.78 16.81 8.88
N ILE A 198 8.91 17.52 8.96
CA ILE A 198 9.04 18.89 8.44
C ILE A 198 8.91 18.88 6.91
N LEU A 199 8.06 19.78 6.38
CA LEU A 199 8.03 20.08 4.96
C LEU A 199 9.23 20.98 4.59
N PRO A 200 10.10 20.54 3.67
CA PRO A 200 11.34 21.25 3.41
C PRO A 200 11.09 22.59 2.71
N GLN A 201 11.61 23.66 3.31
CA GLN A 201 11.55 25.04 2.77
C GLN A 201 10.12 25.55 2.53
N ALA A 202 9.13 25.01 3.25
CA ALA A 202 7.75 25.35 3.04
C ALA A 202 7.40 26.77 3.51
N HIS A 203 6.64 27.48 2.68
CA HIS A 203 6.00 28.74 3.01
C HIS A 203 4.68 28.46 3.76
N ALA A 204 4.81 28.21 5.06
CA ALA A 204 3.73 27.76 5.94
C ALA A 204 2.39 28.53 5.82
N THR A 205 2.42 29.84 5.55
CA THR A 205 1.22 30.67 5.40
C THR A 205 0.49 30.50 4.08
N GLY A 206 1.17 30.03 3.02
CA GLY A 206 0.61 29.82 1.69
C GLY A 206 0.13 28.40 1.42
N LEU A 207 0.28 27.49 2.40
CA LEU A 207 -0.04 26.07 2.23
C LEU A 207 -1.51 25.84 1.86
N ARG A 208 -1.71 25.06 0.80
CA ARG A 208 -3.01 24.65 0.26
C ARG A 208 -2.95 23.21 -0.26
N GLN A 209 -4.10 22.54 -0.28
CA GLN A 209 -4.28 21.29 -1.01
C GLN A 209 -4.46 21.61 -2.50
N ILE A 210 -3.87 20.78 -3.38
CA ILE A 210 -4.09 20.89 -4.82
C ILE A 210 -5.46 20.28 -5.16
N SER A 211 -6.20 20.89 -6.09
CA SER A 211 -7.49 20.36 -6.56
C SER A 211 -7.30 19.01 -7.27
N GLU A 212 -8.22 18.09 -7.06
CA GLU A 212 -8.23 16.73 -7.61
C GLU A 212 -9.46 16.52 -8.47
N TRP A 213 -9.27 16.11 -9.72
CA TRP A 213 -10.35 15.98 -10.70
C TRP A 213 -10.72 14.52 -10.91
N TYR A 214 -12.02 14.26 -10.94
CA TYR A 214 -12.61 12.93 -11.13
C TYR A 214 -13.23 12.80 -12.53
N ASN A 215 -13.46 11.57 -12.98
CA ASN A 215 -14.07 11.30 -14.30
C ASN A 215 -15.54 11.74 -14.41
N ASP A 216 -16.24 11.91 -13.28
CA ASP A 216 -17.61 12.42 -13.20
C ASP A 216 -17.70 13.95 -13.17
N GLY A 217 -16.55 14.64 -13.19
CA GLY A 217 -16.44 16.10 -13.11
C GLY A 217 -16.41 16.65 -11.69
N ASP A 218 -16.43 15.80 -10.65
CA ASP A 218 -16.25 16.24 -9.26
C ASP A 218 -14.82 16.76 -9.05
N ILE A 219 -14.71 17.77 -8.19
CA ILE A 219 -13.44 18.42 -7.84
C ILE A 219 -13.31 18.42 -6.33
N ARG A 220 -12.26 17.76 -5.83
CA ARG A 220 -11.99 17.63 -4.40
C ARG A 220 -10.62 18.18 -4.04
N GLU A 221 -10.32 18.27 -2.76
CA GLU A 221 -8.98 18.62 -2.27
C GLU A 221 -8.13 17.35 -2.20
N ASN A 222 -7.03 17.28 -2.96
CA ASN A 222 -6.11 16.15 -2.90
C ASN A 222 -5.45 16.10 -1.51
N LYS A 223 -5.31 14.90 -0.95
CA LYS A 223 -4.76 14.72 0.41
C LYS A 223 -3.23 14.67 0.44
N ASN A 224 -2.59 14.29 -0.66
CA ASN A 224 -1.17 13.99 -0.76
C ASN A 224 -0.36 15.10 -1.44
N TYR A 225 -0.94 15.83 -2.40
CA TYR A 225 -0.33 16.94 -3.08
C TYR A 225 -0.69 18.27 -2.44
N LEU A 226 0.35 19.01 -2.06
CA LEU A 226 0.26 20.33 -1.45
C LEU A 226 1.05 21.33 -2.27
N ALA A 227 0.68 22.60 -2.16
CA ALA A 227 1.51 23.68 -2.65
C ALA A 227 1.47 24.85 -1.66
N ASP A 228 2.45 25.74 -1.74
CA ASP A 228 2.61 26.82 -0.76
C ASP A 228 2.76 28.23 -1.38
N GLY A 229 2.45 28.37 -2.68
CA GLY A 229 2.67 29.58 -3.45
C GLY A 229 4.04 29.66 -4.14
N GLN A 230 4.99 28.79 -3.78
CA GLN A 230 6.31 28.74 -4.41
C GLN A 230 6.71 27.33 -4.83
N TYR A 231 6.51 26.35 -3.95
CA TYR A 231 6.87 24.96 -4.12
C TYR A 231 5.66 24.05 -4.09
N VAL A 232 5.82 22.88 -4.70
CA VAL A 232 4.85 21.79 -4.71
C VAL A 232 5.42 20.59 -3.99
N TYR A 233 4.58 19.87 -3.26
CA TYR A 233 4.95 18.75 -2.43
C TYR A 233 4.07 17.55 -2.72
N TYR A 234 4.66 16.36 -2.74
CA TYR A 234 3.96 15.09 -2.55
C TYR A 234 4.30 14.57 -1.16
N LYS A 235 3.33 14.59 -0.25
CA LYS A 235 3.51 14.29 1.18
C LYS A 235 4.68 15.13 1.72
N ASN A 236 5.76 14.47 2.15
CA ASN A 236 6.95 15.11 2.69
C ASN A 236 8.04 15.46 1.65
N THR A 237 7.83 15.12 0.38
CA THR A 237 8.80 15.30 -0.69
C THR A 237 8.48 16.55 -1.51
N ARG A 238 9.43 17.49 -1.60
CA ARG A 238 9.32 18.62 -2.52
C ARG A 238 9.56 18.17 -3.96
N LEU A 239 8.64 18.50 -4.85
CA LEU A 239 8.75 18.22 -6.27
C LEU A 239 9.60 19.28 -6.98
N PRO A 240 10.28 18.93 -8.08
CA PRO A 240 10.99 19.89 -8.94
C PRO A 240 9.99 20.67 -9.82
N LEU A 241 9.08 21.40 -9.18
CA LEU A 241 7.96 22.13 -9.78
C LEU A 241 7.68 23.41 -8.99
N GLN A 242 7.39 24.50 -9.69
CA GLN A 242 6.92 25.74 -9.08
C GLN A 242 5.39 25.71 -8.96
N ASP A 243 4.87 26.24 -7.84
CA ASP A 243 3.43 26.35 -7.66
C ASP A 243 2.81 27.32 -8.67
N HIS A 244 1.64 26.95 -9.19
CA HIS A 244 0.71 27.85 -9.86
C HIS A 244 -0.72 27.30 -9.79
N THR A 245 -1.70 28.19 -10.06
CA THR A 245 -3.14 27.90 -9.93
C THR A 245 -3.64 26.77 -10.82
N ASP A 246 -3.02 26.57 -11.99
CA ASP A 246 -3.51 25.59 -12.98
C ASP A 246 -3.10 24.14 -12.67
N LEU A 247 -2.28 23.93 -11.63
CA LEU A 247 -1.92 22.60 -11.16
C LEU A 247 -3.15 21.88 -10.61
N HIS A 248 -3.33 20.62 -11.04
CA HIS A 248 -4.40 19.77 -10.54
C HIS A 248 -3.95 18.31 -10.52
N ALA A 249 -4.38 17.59 -9.49
CA ALA A 249 -4.31 16.15 -9.44
C ALA A 249 -5.46 15.52 -10.23
N ILE A 250 -5.29 14.28 -10.68
CA ILE A 250 -6.34 13.52 -11.35
C ILE A 250 -6.53 12.15 -10.70
N VAL A 251 -7.77 11.69 -10.66
CA VAL A 251 -8.14 10.33 -10.30
C VAL A 251 -8.57 9.59 -11.55
N ILE A 252 -7.96 8.44 -11.77
CA ILE A 252 -8.37 7.52 -12.83
C ILE A 252 -9.21 6.45 -12.17
N ASP A 253 -10.49 6.41 -12.52
CA ASP A 253 -11.47 5.51 -11.91
C ASP A 253 -10.99 4.06 -11.96
N ALA A 254 -11.29 3.29 -10.91
CA ALA A 254 -10.77 1.94 -10.68
C ALA A 254 -9.22 1.81 -10.61
N GLN A 255 -8.44 2.89 -10.69
CA GLN A 255 -6.96 2.92 -10.67
C GLN A 255 -6.38 3.79 -9.53
N ASN A 256 -7.03 3.80 -8.36
CA ASN A 256 -6.78 4.75 -7.27
C ASN A 256 -5.55 4.43 -6.39
N GLN A 257 -4.54 3.73 -6.91
CA GLN A 257 -3.37 3.36 -6.12
C GLN A 257 -2.26 4.40 -6.14
N GLU A 258 -2.20 5.21 -7.20
CA GLU A 258 -1.15 6.20 -7.41
C GLU A 258 -1.77 7.58 -7.56
N ASP A 259 -1.10 8.61 -7.03
CA ASP A 259 -1.55 9.99 -7.15
C ASP A 259 -0.89 10.65 -8.37
N TYR A 260 -1.68 11.14 -9.32
CA TYR A 260 -1.13 11.84 -10.49
C TYR A 260 -1.34 13.34 -10.37
N LEU A 261 -0.29 14.13 -10.64
CA LEU A 261 -0.34 15.59 -10.71
C LEU A 261 -0.03 16.06 -12.14
N ILE A 262 -0.86 16.97 -12.65
CA ILE A 262 -0.73 17.57 -13.97
C ILE A 262 -0.23 19.01 -13.82
N ASP A 263 0.82 19.35 -14.58
CA ASP A 263 1.23 20.72 -14.87
C ASP A 263 0.88 21.04 -16.33
N PRO A 264 -0.25 21.74 -16.58
CA PRO A 264 -0.68 22.09 -17.92
C PRO A 264 0.24 23.10 -18.62
N LYS A 265 0.95 23.96 -17.87
CA LYS A 265 1.78 25.02 -18.45
C LYS A 265 3.03 24.42 -19.09
N GLN A 266 3.64 23.45 -18.42
CA GLN A 266 4.80 22.74 -18.95
C GLN A 266 4.44 21.43 -19.66
N GLY A 267 3.17 21.03 -19.67
CA GLY A 267 2.74 19.73 -20.19
C GLY A 267 3.34 18.55 -19.42
N MET A 268 3.67 18.74 -18.14
CA MET A 268 4.34 17.74 -17.30
C MET A 268 3.32 16.92 -16.51
N VAL A 269 3.71 15.68 -16.20
CA VAL A 269 2.97 14.77 -15.33
C VAL A 269 3.92 14.29 -14.24
N TYR A 270 3.39 14.15 -13.03
CA TYR A 270 4.06 13.52 -11.92
C TYR A 270 3.17 12.37 -11.41
N VAL A 271 3.80 11.28 -10.99
CA VAL A 271 3.15 10.18 -10.28
C VAL A 271 3.82 10.06 -8.92
N ASN A 272 3.04 10.26 -7.85
CA ASN A 272 3.56 10.44 -6.50
C ASN A 272 4.64 11.54 -6.46
N ASP A 273 5.88 11.20 -6.09
CA ASP A 273 7.03 12.10 -6.10
C ASP A 273 7.91 11.99 -7.36
N ILE A 274 7.48 11.23 -8.37
CA ILE A 274 8.27 10.93 -9.56
C ILE A 274 7.79 11.77 -10.74
N ALA A 275 8.68 12.60 -11.30
CA ALA A 275 8.42 13.34 -12.52
C ALA A 275 8.53 12.45 -13.77
N PHE A 276 7.65 12.65 -14.74
CA PHE A 276 7.83 12.11 -16.08
C PHE A 276 9.01 12.82 -16.77
N ASP A 277 9.61 12.22 -17.80
CA ASP A 277 10.75 12.82 -18.50
C ASP A 277 10.33 14.04 -19.32
N LYS A 278 10.87 15.21 -18.96
CA LYS A 278 10.57 16.47 -19.63
C LYS A 278 10.84 16.46 -21.13
N GLN A 279 11.73 15.61 -21.64
CA GLN A 279 12.03 15.51 -23.07
C GLN A 279 10.83 15.09 -23.92
N HIS A 280 9.88 14.37 -23.33
CA HIS A 280 8.68 13.87 -24.02
C HIS A 280 7.41 14.68 -23.70
N SER A 281 7.51 15.76 -22.94
CA SER A 281 6.40 16.70 -22.77
C SER A 281 6.00 17.35 -24.13
N PRO A 282 4.72 17.71 -24.35
CA PRO A 282 3.60 17.61 -23.42
C PRO A 282 2.98 16.22 -23.34
N TYR A 283 2.57 15.86 -22.13
CA TYR A 283 1.80 14.65 -21.84
C TYR A 283 0.30 14.97 -21.74
N ARG A 284 -0.53 14.04 -22.22
CA ARG A 284 -1.99 14.08 -22.10
C ARG A 284 -2.47 12.74 -21.56
N VAL A 285 -3.23 12.73 -20.47
CA VAL A 285 -3.90 11.52 -20.01
C VAL A 285 -4.80 10.95 -21.11
N LEU A 286 -4.76 9.64 -21.33
CA LEU A 286 -5.58 8.98 -22.35
C LEU A 286 -7.07 9.07 -21.99
N SER A 287 -7.41 8.70 -20.74
CA SER A 287 -8.75 8.73 -20.17
C SER A 287 -8.69 8.77 -18.64
N LEU A 288 -9.71 9.34 -18.01
CA LEU A 288 -9.93 9.25 -16.56
C LEU A 288 -10.77 8.02 -16.16
N ASN A 289 -11.28 7.26 -17.13
CA ASN A 289 -12.01 6.02 -16.88
C ASN A 289 -11.03 4.85 -16.79
N GLY A 290 -11.29 3.86 -15.93
CA GLY A 290 -10.37 2.72 -15.79
C GLY A 290 -11.00 1.34 -15.65
N ALA A 291 -12.27 1.16 -16.02
CA ALA A 291 -12.95 -0.13 -16.03
C ALA A 291 -12.26 -1.19 -16.92
N HIS A 292 -11.61 -0.75 -18.00
CA HIS A 292 -10.95 -1.60 -19.00
C HIS A 292 -9.47 -1.26 -19.20
N VAL A 293 -8.78 -0.89 -18.13
CA VAL A 293 -7.31 -0.74 -18.07
C VAL A 293 -6.79 -1.25 -16.73
N TYR A 294 -5.50 -1.59 -16.67
CA TYR A 294 -4.73 -1.85 -15.43
C TYR A 294 -3.56 -0.86 -15.26
N HIS A 295 -3.32 -0.02 -16.28
CA HIS A 295 -2.26 0.97 -16.31
C HIS A 295 -2.85 2.32 -16.72
N SER A 296 -2.56 3.36 -15.94
CA SER A 296 -2.85 4.75 -16.30
C SER A 296 -1.96 5.19 -17.45
N LEU A 297 -2.58 5.54 -18.60
CA LEU A 297 -1.86 5.81 -19.83
C LEU A 297 -1.78 7.32 -20.12
N PHE A 298 -0.58 7.78 -20.46
CA PHE A 298 -0.29 9.15 -20.85
C PHE A 298 0.29 9.18 -22.25
N LEU A 299 -0.32 9.96 -23.11
CA LEU A 299 0.05 10.15 -24.50
C LEU A 299 1.02 11.31 -24.65
N SER A 300 2.03 11.13 -25.47
CA SER A 300 2.95 12.18 -25.94
C SER A 300 3.13 12.04 -27.46
N LYS A 301 3.72 13.05 -28.10
CA LYS A 301 4.18 12.96 -29.49
C LYS A 301 5.11 11.76 -29.70
N ASP A 302 5.91 11.39 -28.69
CA ASP A 302 6.95 10.39 -28.82
C ASP A 302 6.50 8.99 -28.40
N GLY A 303 5.29 8.81 -27.84
CA GLY A 303 4.83 7.49 -27.44
C GLY A 303 3.75 7.49 -26.36
N ILE A 304 3.48 6.30 -25.83
CA ILE A 304 2.62 6.08 -24.66
C ILE A 304 3.49 5.78 -23.44
N PHE A 305 3.16 6.45 -22.34
CA PHE A 305 3.85 6.38 -21.05
C PHE A 305 2.91 5.85 -19.98
N TYR A 306 3.44 5.07 -19.06
CA TYR A 306 2.72 4.53 -17.91
C TYR A 306 3.67 4.37 -16.72
N PHE A 307 3.12 4.34 -15.51
CA PHE A 307 3.88 3.99 -14.32
C PHE A 307 3.82 2.49 -14.09
N ASP A 308 4.98 1.82 -14.12
CA ASP A 308 5.07 0.40 -13.77
C ASP A 308 5.16 0.27 -12.25
N LYS A 309 4.11 -0.29 -11.64
CA LYS A 309 3.99 -0.43 -10.18
C LYS A 309 5.04 -1.39 -9.59
N LYS A 310 5.58 -2.31 -10.40
CA LYS A 310 6.57 -3.29 -9.96
C LYS A 310 7.97 -2.70 -9.94
N GLU A 311 8.35 -2.05 -11.04
CA GLU A 311 9.65 -1.38 -11.19
C GLU A 311 9.69 -0.01 -10.50
N LYS A 312 8.52 0.54 -10.13
CA LYS A 312 8.32 1.88 -9.57
C LYS A 312 8.93 2.98 -10.43
N LYS A 313 8.71 2.89 -11.75
CA LYS A 313 9.28 3.79 -12.75
C LYS A 313 8.27 4.12 -13.83
N VAL A 314 8.41 5.31 -14.40
CA VAL A 314 7.69 5.71 -15.61
C VAL A 314 8.39 5.08 -16.81
N LEU A 315 7.66 4.30 -17.60
CA LEU A 315 8.16 3.62 -18.78
C LEU A 315 7.43 4.09 -20.03
N ARG A 316 8.15 4.10 -21.15
CA ARG A 316 7.60 4.27 -22.50
C ARG A 316 7.43 2.90 -23.14
N THR A 317 6.28 2.61 -23.74
CA THR A 317 6.07 1.35 -24.48
C THR A 317 6.39 1.48 -25.97
N ARG A 318 5.49 2.08 -26.75
CA ARG A 318 5.51 2.16 -28.20
C ARG A 318 5.11 3.56 -28.66
N ASP A 319 5.19 3.76 -29.97
CA ASP A 319 4.68 4.96 -30.63
C ASP A 319 3.19 5.13 -30.36
N ASN A 320 2.76 6.39 -30.27
CA ASN A 320 1.40 6.74 -29.94
C ASN A 320 0.48 6.55 -31.16
N PRO A 321 -0.44 5.55 -31.17
CA PRO A 321 -1.33 5.31 -32.31
C PRO A 321 -2.37 6.42 -32.47
N PHE A 322 -2.60 7.24 -31.43
CA PHE A 322 -3.53 8.37 -31.47
C PHE A 322 -2.95 9.60 -32.17
N ASN A 323 -1.66 9.63 -32.51
CA ASN A 323 -1.05 10.75 -33.23
C ASN A 323 -1.58 10.92 -34.67
N LYS A 324 -2.12 9.85 -35.27
CA LYS A 324 -2.52 9.80 -36.69
C LYS A 324 -4.00 10.15 -36.93
N GLY A 325 -4.63 10.89 -36.03
CA GLY A 325 -6.04 11.29 -36.16
C GLY A 325 -6.48 12.20 -35.02
N ASN A 326 -7.59 12.90 -35.20
CA ASN A 326 -8.18 13.75 -34.16
C ASN A 326 -9.13 12.93 -33.26
N PHE A 327 -8.57 11.95 -32.56
CA PHE A 327 -9.35 11.04 -31.72
C PHE A 327 -9.98 11.78 -30.54
N LYS A 328 -11.28 11.54 -30.35
CA LYS A 328 -12.05 11.96 -29.18
C LYS A 328 -12.60 10.74 -28.47
N GLU A 329 -12.61 10.76 -27.14
CA GLU A 329 -13.30 9.74 -26.34
C GLU A 329 -14.81 9.93 -26.52
N ILE A 330 -15.47 8.99 -27.21
CA ILE A 330 -16.92 9.04 -27.49
C ILE A 330 -17.74 8.26 -26.45
N ALA A 331 -17.08 7.35 -25.75
CA ALA A 331 -17.54 6.61 -24.57
C ALA A 331 -16.30 6.24 -23.75
N PRO A 332 -16.43 5.93 -22.45
CA PRO A 332 -15.30 5.53 -21.62
C PRO A 332 -14.39 4.50 -22.30
N LEU A 333 -13.13 4.88 -22.47
CA LEU A 333 -12.07 4.05 -23.08
C LEU A 333 -12.28 3.68 -24.55
N ILE A 334 -13.20 4.37 -25.25
CA ILE A 334 -13.50 4.17 -26.68
C ILE A 334 -13.37 5.52 -27.40
N PHE A 335 -12.49 5.54 -28.39
CA PHE A 335 -12.04 6.75 -29.06
C PHE A 335 -12.32 6.68 -30.56
N SER A 336 -12.82 7.78 -31.14
CA SER A 336 -13.06 7.90 -32.57
C SER A 336 -12.42 9.16 -33.15
N ASP A 337 -11.82 9.02 -34.33
CA ASP A 337 -11.41 10.14 -35.20
C ASP A 337 -12.44 10.40 -36.33
N GLY A 338 -13.58 9.72 -36.30
CA GLY A 338 -14.60 9.73 -37.36
C GLY A 338 -14.42 8.69 -38.45
N HIS A 339 -13.23 8.06 -38.56
CA HIS A 339 -12.92 7.04 -39.55
C HIS A 339 -12.72 5.65 -38.94
N GLN A 340 -12.10 5.59 -37.77
CA GLN A 340 -11.81 4.34 -37.05
C GLN A 340 -12.15 4.49 -35.56
N ILE A 341 -12.17 3.34 -34.89
CA ILE A 341 -12.30 3.26 -33.43
C ILE A 341 -11.02 2.65 -32.88
N LEU A 342 -10.42 3.35 -31.92
CA LEU A 342 -9.43 2.80 -31.01
C LEU A 342 -10.08 2.64 -29.64
N TYR A 343 -9.73 1.60 -28.91
CA TYR A 343 -10.26 1.38 -27.56
C TYR A 343 -9.30 0.56 -26.73
N THR A 344 -9.44 0.59 -25.41
CA THR A 344 -8.62 -0.24 -24.52
C THR A 344 -9.35 -1.51 -24.12
N GLU A 345 -8.62 -2.57 -23.76
CA GLU A 345 -9.12 -3.67 -22.94
C GLU A 345 -8.08 -4.03 -21.89
N ALA A 346 -8.51 -4.66 -20.79
CA ALA A 346 -7.64 -5.16 -19.75
C ALA A 346 -7.66 -6.69 -19.70
N SER A 347 -6.56 -7.30 -19.26
CA SER A 347 -6.52 -8.74 -19.02
C SER A 347 -5.56 -9.09 -17.90
N GLN A 348 -5.88 -10.11 -17.11
CA GLN A 348 -5.00 -10.64 -16.07
C GLN A 348 -4.60 -12.08 -16.35
N VAL A 349 -3.40 -12.45 -15.92
CA VAL A 349 -2.97 -13.85 -15.86
C VAL A 349 -2.85 -14.24 -14.39
N TRP A 350 -3.66 -15.19 -13.97
CA TRP A 350 -3.63 -15.76 -12.62
C TRP A 350 -2.92 -17.11 -12.61
N GLY A 351 -2.18 -17.36 -11.53
CA GLY A 351 -1.52 -18.64 -11.34
C GLY A 351 -2.48 -19.74 -10.89
N ARG A 352 -2.12 -20.99 -11.20
CA ARG A 352 -2.89 -22.20 -10.85
C ARG A 352 -2.65 -22.63 -9.40
N ASN A 353 -3.33 -23.68 -8.94
CA ASN A 353 -3.27 -24.21 -7.57
C ASN A 353 -1.87 -24.31 -6.92
N LYS A 354 -0.82 -24.64 -7.70
CA LYS A 354 0.57 -24.76 -7.19
C LYS A 354 1.33 -23.44 -7.07
N SER A 355 0.81 -22.37 -7.65
CA SER A 355 1.36 -21.02 -7.58
C SER A 355 0.22 -20.01 -7.68
N PRO A 356 -0.70 -19.98 -6.70
CA PRO A 356 -1.85 -19.09 -6.75
C PRO A 356 -1.42 -17.61 -6.75
N GLY A 357 -2.36 -16.74 -7.13
CA GLY A 357 -2.17 -15.29 -7.16
C GLY A 357 -1.89 -14.73 -8.55
N LEU A 358 -2.08 -13.42 -8.66
CA LEU A 358 -1.89 -12.63 -9.87
C LEU A 358 -0.43 -12.73 -10.35
N LYS A 359 -0.24 -13.08 -11.62
CA LYS A 359 1.09 -13.20 -12.25
C LYS A 359 1.42 -12.01 -13.11
N SER A 360 0.43 -11.49 -13.84
CA SER A 360 0.59 -10.28 -14.62
C SER A 360 -0.75 -9.64 -14.91
N GLU A 361 -0.69 -8.34 -15.17
CA GLU A 361 -1.78 -7.54 -15.70
C GLU A 361 -1.33 -6.93 -17.02
N SER A 362 -2.23 -6.87 -17.99
CA SER A 362 -2.00 -6.20 -19.27
C SER A 362 -3.07 -5.17 -19.56
N THR A 363 -2.68 -4.09 -20.21
CA THR A 363 -3.57 -3.13 -20.87
C THR A 363 -3.26 -3.12 -22.35
N HIS A 364 -4.30 -3.29 -23.14
CA HIS A 364 -4.21 -3.38 -24.59
C HIS A 364 -4.86 -2.17 -25.22
N ILE A 365 -4.33 -1.72 -26.36
CA ILE A 365 -5.01 -0.78 -27.25
C ILE A 365 -5.30 -1.51 -28.55
N TYR A 366 -6.58 -1.60 -28.89
CA TYR A 366 -7.08 -2.25 -30.08
C TYR A 366 -7.61 -1.23 -31.08
N ARG A 367 -7.49 -1.56 -32.37
CA ARG A 367 -8.33 -0.99 -33.43
C ARG A 367 -9.49 -1.92 -33.70
N LEU A 368 -10.70 -1.37 -33.77
CA LEU A 368 -11.88 -2.10 -34.18
C LEU A 368 -11.85 -2.39 -35.69
N ASP A 369 -11.97 -3.66 -36.08
CA ASP A 369 -11.98 -4.10 -37.49
C ASP A 369 -13.37 -4.66 -37.89
N GLU A 370 -14.43 -4.08 -37.32
CA GLU A 370 -15.81 -4.34 -37.75
C GLU A 370 -16.18 -3.42 -38.94
N PRO A 371 -17.05 -3.88 -39.85
CA PRO A 371 -17.50 -3.08 -40.99
C PRO A 371 -18.35 -1.89 -40.51
N THR A 372 -17.73 -0.72 -40.37
CA THR A 372 -18.40 0.53 -40.02
C THR A 372 -18.83 1.24 -41.31
N LYS A 373 -20.14 1.17 -41.62
CA LYS A 373 -20.71 1.73 -42.86
C LYS A 373 -21.38 3.10 -42.66
N GLY A 374 -21.40 3.62 -41.44
CA GLY A 374 -22.00 4.91 -41.10
C GLY A 374 -21.33 5.58 -39.92
N SER A 375 -21.97 6.60 -39.37
CA SER A 375 -21.52 7.27 -38.15
C SER A 375 -21.97 6.53 -36.90
N TRP A 376 -21.16 6.59 -35.84
CA TRP A 376 -21.51 6.04 -34.54
C TRP A 376 -22.59 6.88 -33.87
N GLN A 377 -23.67 6.22 -33.44
CA GLN A 377 -24.81 6.86 -32.79
C GLN A 377 -25.11 6.16 -31.47
N LYS A 378 -25.18 6.92 -30.37
CA LYS A 378 -25.59 6.39 -29.07
C LYS A 378 -27.11 6.24 -29.05
N ILE A 379 -27.58 5.02 -28.78
CA ILE A 379 -29.02 4.70 -28.73
C ILE A 379 -29.58 4.93 -27.33
N GLY A 380 -28.83 4.54 -26.28
CA GLY A 380 -29.27 4.72 -24.91
C GLY A 380 -28.28 4.15 -23.89
N MET A 381 -28.43 4.59 -22.64
CA MET A 381 -27.68 4.06 -21.49
C MET A 381 -28.29 2.74 -21.00
N VAL A 382 -27.45 1.85 -20.47
CA VAL A 382 -27.83 0.58 -19.86
C VAL A 382 -27.61 0.66 -18.36
N GLY A 383 -28.62 0.31 -17.56
CA GLY A 383 -28.49 0.20 -16.10
C GLY A 383 -27.94 1.45 -15.40
N GLY A 384 -28.25 2.65 -15.91
CA GLY A 384 -27.65 3.90 -15.45
C GLY A 384 -26.26 4.11 -16.02
N ASN A 385 -25.26 3.40 -15.50
CA ASN A 385 -23.83 3.58 -15.83
C ASN A 385 -23.11 2.26 -16.18
N TYR A 386 -23.84 1.17 -16.47
CA TYR A 386 -23.21 -0.11 -16.81
C TYR A 386 -22.57 -0.08 -18.20
N GLY A 387 -23.14 0.72 -19.08
CA GLY A 387 -22.66 0.89 -20.44
C GLY A 387 -23.69 1.61 -21.29
N ALA A 388 -23.55 1.48 -22.61
CA ALA A 388 -24.50 2.05 -23.56
C ALA A 388 -24.63 1.19 -24.80
N VAL A 389 -25.83 1.17 -25.38
CA VAL A 389 -26.04 0.62 -26.72
C VAL A 389 -25.73 1.71 -27.74
N TRP A 390 -24.91 1.35 -28.72
CA TRP A 390 -24.52 2.18 -29.86
C TRP A 390 -24.90 1.50 -31.17
N LYS A 391 -24.97 2.28 -32.23
CA LYS A 391 -25.28 1.82 -33.59
C LYS A 391 -24.30 2.40 -34.59
N ASN A 392 -23.88 1.58 -35.54
CA ASN A 392 -23.18 2.02 -36.74
C ASN A 392 -23.79 1.30 -37.95
N GLY A 393 -24.34 2.07 -38.89
CA GLY A 393 -25.14 1.49 -39.97
C GLY A 393 -26.35 0.73 -39.41
N ASN A 394 -26.49 -0.55 -39.72
CA ASN A 394 -27.57 -1.42 -39.21
C ASN A 394 -27.14 -2.31 -38.04
N THR A 395 -25.89 -2.20 -37.58
CA THR A 395 -25.33 -3.06 -36.54
C THR A 395 -25.36 -2.34 -35.19
N TYR A 396 -25.78 -3.07 -34.16
CA TYR A 396 -25.77 -2.59 -32.78
C TYR A 396 -24.57 -3.12 -32.03
N TYR A 397 -24.10 -2.33 -31.09
CA TYR A 397 -22.96 -2.61 -30.24
C TYR A 397 -23.30 -2.26 -28.80
N TYR A 398 -22.78 -3.03 -27.86
CA TYR A 398 -22.78 -2.69 -26.45
C TYR A 398 -21.37 -2.21 -26.07
N PHE A 399 -21.28 -0.96 -25.62
CA PHE A 399 -20.06 -0.35 -25.10
C PHE A 399 -20.09 -0.45 -23.58
N ASP A 400 -19.28 -1.33 -23.03
CA ASP A 400 -19.27 -1.69 -21.62
C ASP A 400 -18.48 -0.69 -20.76
N GLN A 401 -18.97 -0.44 -19.54
CA GLN A 401 -18.32 0.40 -18.52
C GLN A 401 -18.14 -0.33 -17.19
N LEU A 402 -18.55 -1.61 -17.09
CA LEU A 402 -18.45 -2.41 -15.87
C LEU A 402 -17.05 -2.99 -15.67
N GLY A 403 -16.41 -3.43 -16.75
CA GLY A 403 -15.04 -3.92 -16.72
C GLY A 403 -14.87 -5.38 -16.28
N ASP A 404 -13.62 -5.81 -16.27
CA ASP A 404 -13.20 -7.18 -15.95
C ASP A 404 -13.56 -7.59 -14.51
N SER A 405 -13.64 -6.62 -13.58
CA SER A 405 -14.06 -6.85 -12.19
C SER A 405 -15.48 -7.43 -12.06
N GLN A 406 -16.32 -7.18 -13.07
CA GLN A 406 -17.68 -7.68 -13.17
C GLN A 406 -17.78 -8.87 -14.13
N LEU A 407 -16.66 -9.50 -14.48
CA LEU A 407 -16.56 -10.62 -15.42
C LEU A 407 -17.10 -10.28 -16.82
N ILE A 408 -16.98 -9.01 -17.23
CA ILE A 408 -17.30 -8.54 -18.58
C ILE A 408 -15.97 -8.08 -19.19
N PRO A 409 -15.19 -9.00 -19.79
CA PRO A 409 -13.79 -8.74 -20.10
C PRO A 409 -13.57 -7.87 -21.35
N GLN A 410 -14.62 -7.56 -22.12
CA GLN A 410 -14.48 -6.80 -23.36
C GLN A 410 -15.15 -5.44 -23.23
N THR A 411 -14.54 -4.43 -23.83
CA THR A 411 -15.05 -3.06 -23.82
C THR A 411 -16.12 -2.86 -24.87
N ILE A 412 -16.07 -3.62 -25.97
CA ILE A 412 -17.03 -3.55 -27.07
C ILE A 412 -17.52 -4.95 -27.41
N TYR A 413 -18.84 -5.12 -27.40
CA TYR A 413 -19.52 -6.28 -27.95
C TYR A 413 -20.39 -5.90 -29.13
N ARG A 414 -20.46 -6.77 -30.14
CA ARG A 414 -21.47 -6.70 -31.20
C ARG A 414 -22.73 -7.41 -30.74
N ILE A 415 -23.88 -6.78 -30.95
CA ILE A 415 -25.19 -7.34 -30.63
C ILE A 415 -25.75 -8.01 -31.89
N ASN A 416 -26.16 -9.27 -31.78
CA ASN A 416 -26.61 -10.06 -32.93
C ASN A 416 -28.09 -9.87 -33.29
N ASP A 417 -28.93 -9.50 -32.32
CA ASP A 417 -30.38 -9.48 -32.49
C ASP A 417 -31.04 -8.31 -31.75
N GLN A 418 -32.18 -7.88 -32.27
CA GLN A 418 -32.94 -6.74 -31.74
C GLN A 418 -33.51 -7.02 -30.33
N SER A 419 -33.80 -8.28 -29.99
CA SER A 419 -34.34 -8.62 -28.67
C SER A 419 -33.29 -8.44 -27.56
N THR A 420 -32.00 -8.56 -27.91
CA THR A 420 -30.89 -8.25 -26.99
C THR A 420 -30.80 -6.76 -26.70
N VAL A 421 -31.05 -5.90 -27.69
CA VAL A 421 -31.16 -4.44 -27.47
C VAL A 421 -32.30 -4.14 -26.51
N ALA A 422 -33.47 -4.78 -26.69
CA ALA A 422 -34.61 -4.60 -25.78
C ALA A 422 -34.31 -5.10 -24.36
N ALA A 423 -33.61 -6.24 -24.23
CA ALA A 423 -33.20 -6.79 -22.94
C ALA A 423 -32.24 -5.84 -22.20
N LEU A 424 -31.28 -5.23 -22.92
CA LEU A 424 -30.34 -4.25 -22.35
C LEU A 424 -31.04 -2.99 -21.80
N PHE A 425 -32.23 -2.66 -22.30
CA PHE A 425 -33.03 -1.53 -21.82
C PHE A 425 -34.10 -1.93 -20.80
N ALA A 426 -34.07 -3.16 -20.28
CA ALA A 426 -35.00 -3.56 -19.24
C ALA A 426 -34.82 -2.66 -17.99
N PRO A 427 -35.92 -2.17 -17.36
CA PRO A 427 -35.84 -1.21 -16.25
C PRO A 427 -35.04 -1.66 -15.02
N GLN A 428 -34.84 -2.96 -14.85
CA GLN A 428 -34.15 -3.56 -13.70
C GLN A 428 -33.03 -4.50 -14.16
N ILE A 429 -32.38 -4.18 -15.29
CA ILE A 429 -31.24 -4.97 -15.76
C ILE A 429 -30.12 -4.99 -14.71
N ARG A 430 -29.60 -6.17 -14.43
CA ARG A 430 -28.48 -6.41 -13.52
C ARG A 430 -27.23 -6.78 -14.29
N THR A 431 -26.07 -6.63 -13.65
CA THR A 431 -24.78 -7.13 -14.17
C THR A 431 -24.87 -8.61 -14.58
N ASP A 432 -25.58 -9.43 -13.80
CA ASP A 432 -25.77 -10.87 -14.08
C ASP A 432 -26.51 -11.12 -15.39
N ASP A 433 -27.48 -10.26 -15.71
CA ASP A 433 -28.22 -10.36 -16.98
C ASP A 433 -27.32 -10.03 -18.16
N ILE A 434 -26.47 -9.01 -18.02
CA ILE A 434 -25.48 -8.63 -19.05
C ILE A 434 -24.47 -9.76 -19.26
N ARG A 435 -23.96 -10.37 -18.18
CA ARG A 435 -23.09 -11.55 -18.26
C ARG A 435 -23.76 -12.70 -18.99
N ASN A 436 -25.02 -13.01 -18.66
CA ASN A 436 -25.78 -14.04 -19.34
C ASN A 436 -25.93 -13.77 -20.85
N LEU A 437 -26.11 -12.51 -21.26
CA LEU A 437 -26.16 -12.14 -22.69
C LEU A 437 -24.80 -12.36 -23.39
N VAL A 438 -23.69 -12.18 -22.70
CA VAL A 438 -22.35 -12.52 -23.21
C VAL A 438 -22.17 -14.04 -23.29
N ASP A 439 -22.49 -14.76 -22.21
CA ASP A 439 -22.29 -16.20 -22.08
C ASP A 439 -23.19 -17.03 -23.02
N THR A 440 -24.31 -16.45 -23.46
CA THR A 440 -25.23 -17.06 -24.44
C THR A 440 -25.00 -16.60 -25.88
N ASP A 441 -23.83 -15.99 -26.17
CA ASP A 441 -23.41 -15.51 -27.49
C ASP A 441 -24.38 -14.50 -28.16
N ARG A 442 -25.25 -13.87 -27.37
CA ARG A 442 -26.12 -12.77 -27.83
C ARG A 442 -25.36 -11.46 -28.01
N MET A 443 -24.28 -11.31 -27.23
CA MET A 443 -23.27 -10.28 -27.36
C MET A 443 -21.91 -10.92 -27.67
N ILE A 444 -21.43 -10.74 -28.90
CA ILE A 444 -20.20 -11.39 -29.39
C ILE A 444 -19.03 -10.41 -29.35
N LYS A 445 -17.84 -10.94 -29.04
CA LYS A 445 -16.57 -10.24 -29.20
C LYS A 445 -16.40 -9.69 -30.62
N VAL A 446 -15.97 -8.44 -30.72
CA VAL A 446 -15.71 -7.78 -32.00
C VAL A 446 -14.41 -8.25 -32.65
N LYS A 447 -14.34 -8.16 -33.98
CA LYS A 447 -13.07 -8.27 -34.71
C LYS A 447 -12.19 -7.06 -34.43
N ARG A 448 -10.89 -7.30 -34.21
CA ARG A 448 -9.94 -6.27 -33.81
C ARG A 448 -8.50 -6.60 -34.15
N THR A 449 -7.66 -5.58 -34.19
CA THR A 449 -6.20 -5.66 -34.33
C THR A 449 -5.55 -5.04 -33.10
N GLU A 450 -4.63 -5.75 -32.46
CA GLU A 450 -3.81 -5.21 -31.37
C GLU A 450 -2.77 -4.24 -31.89
N LEU A 451 -2.75 -3.03 -31.33
CA LEU A 451 -1.75 -2.01 -31.67
C LEU A 451 -0.66 -1.91 -30.61
N VAL A 452 -1.07 -2.03 -29.34
CA VAL A 452 -0.19 -1.87 -28.18
C VAL A 452 -0.60 -2.85 -27.10
N GLU A 453 0.39 -3.49 -26.48
CA GLU A 453 0.25 -4.21 -25.22
C GLU A 453 1.21 -3.57 -24.21
N ILE A 454 0.72 -3.35 -23.00
CA ILE A 454 1.49 -2.98 -21.82
C ILE A 454 1.29 -4.07 -20.80
N ASN A 455 2.36 -4.62 -20.24
CA ASN A 455 2.31 -5.75 -19.32
C ASN A 455 3.22 -5.51 -18.10
N THR A 456 2.68 -5.62 -16.90
CA THR A 456 3.45 -5.65 -15.66
C THR A 456 3.37 -7.06 -15.06
N LYS A 457 4.54 -7.63 -14.74
CA LYS A 457 4.66 -8.99 -14.16
C LYS A 457 4.95 -8.91 -12.67
N PHE A 458 4.15 -9.58 -11.87
CA PHE A 458 4.24 -9.56 -10.40
C PHE A 458 4.99 -10.77 -9.83
N SER A 459 5.30 -11.78 -10.64
CA SER A 459 5.93 -13.01 -10.14
C SER A 459 7.27 -12.70 -9.47
N ILE A 460 7.34 -13.03 -8.18
CA ILE A 460 8.62 -13.16 -7.49
C ILE A 460 8.90 -14.65 -7.35
N GLY A 461 9.89 -15.13 -8.10
CA GLY A 461 10.40 -16.49 -7.99
C GLY A 461 11.20 -16.72 -6.70
N PHE A 462 10.63 -16.42 -5.52
CA PHE A 462 11.31 -16.69 -4.24
C PHE A 462 11.28 -18.17 -3.85
N GLY A 463 10.42 -18.98 -4.47
CA GLY A 463 10.38 -20.43 -4.22
C GLY A 463 11.75 -21.08 -4.44
N GLY A 464 12.46 -20.68 -5.50
CA GLY A 464 13.80 -21.21 -5.79
C GLY A 464 14.84 -20.84 -4.73
N ILE A 465 14.84 -19.59 -4.24
CA ILE A 465 15.82 -19.12 -3.24
C ILE A 465 15.58 -19.81 -1.89
N LEU A 466 14.31 -19.97 -1.48
CA LEU A 466 13.99 -20.71 -0.25
C LEU A 466 14.42 -22.18 -0.34
N TRP A 467 14.16 -22.83 -1.49
CA TRP A 467 14.65 -24.19 -1.76
C TRP A 467 16.17 -24.27 -1.86
N ILE A 468 16.86 -23.23 -2.36
CA ILE A 468 18.32 -23.16 -2.36
C ILE A 468 18.84 -23.01 -0.93
N ILE A 469 18.19 -22.22 -0.06
CA ILE A 469 18.58 -22.10 1.36
C ILE A 469 18.36 -23.43 2.08
N ILE A 470 17.21 -24.10 1.87
CA ILE A 470 16.90 -25.40 2.46
C ILE A 470 17.84 -26.49 1.90
N ALA A 471 18.07 -26.54 0.59
CA ALA A 471 18.97 -27.50 -0.05
C ALA A 471 20.43 -27.23 0.28
N SER A 472 20.83 -25.96 0.49
CA SER A 472 22.15 -25.60 1.00
C SER A 472 22.32 -26.03 2.44
N PHE A 473 21.29 -25.84 3.29
CA PHE A 473 21.31 -26.33 4.66
C PHE A 473 21.44 -27.85 4.70
N ILE A 474 20.60 -28.58 3.95
CA ILE A 474 20.67 -30.05 3.83
C ILE A 474 22.00 -30.50 3.21
N GLY A 475 22.47 -29.82 2.17
CA GLY A 475 23.73 -30.10 1.48
C GLY A 475 24.95 -29.88 2.38
N ILE A 476 24.95 -28.84 3.21
CA ILE A 476 25.96 -28.60 4.24
C ILE A 476 25.93 -29.72 5.29
N GLN A 477 24.74 -30.16 5.73
CA GLN A 477 24.63 -31.31 6.65
C GLN A 477 25.18 -32.60 6.03
N LEU A 478 24.90 -32.83 4.75
CA LEU A 478 25.35 -34.02 4.02
C LEU A 478 26.86 -33.98 3.74
N LEU A 479 27.40 -32.81 3.39
CA LEU A 479 28.83 -32.56 3.23
C LEU A 479 29.58 -32.77 4.55
N LEU A 480 29.08 -32.22 5.66
CA LEU A 480 29.64 -32.42 6.99
C LEU A 480 29.59 -33.89 7.42
N TRP A 481 28.55 -34.63 7.02
CA TRP A 481 28.43 -36.06 7.24
C TRP A 481 29.47 -36.88 6.42
N VAL A 482 29.67 -36.55 5.14
CA VAL A 482 30.68 -37.19 4.27
C VAL A 482 32.11 -36.88 4.73
N LEU A 483 32.40 -35.62 5.09
CA LEU A 483 33.71 -35.19 5.59
C LEU A 483 34.09 -35.93 6.89
N ARG A 484 33.12 -36.16 7.78
CA ARG A 484 33.30 -37.01 8.98
C ARG A 484 33.58 -38.46 8.64
N LYS A 485 32.98 -38.99 7.57
CA LYS A 485 33.20 -40.37 7.11
C LYS A 485 34.57 -40.57 6.45
N LEU A 486 35.13 -39.50 5.87
CA LEU A 486 36.45 -39.46 5.23
C LEU A 486 37.59 -39.04 6.19
N GLY A 487 37.30 -38.87 7.48
CA GLY A 487 38.31 -38.54 8.50
C GLY A 487 38.76 -37.07 8.54
N VAL A 488 38.07 -36.17 7.82
CA VAL A 488 38.38 -34.73 7.81
C VAL A 488 37.74 -34.06 9.03
N ASN A 489 38.57 -33.73 10.02
CA ASN A 489 38.17 -33.02 11.23
C ASN A 489 38.40 -31.50 11.05
N MET A 490 37.38 -30.73 10.65
CA MET A 490 37.46 -29.27 10.62
C MET A 490 37.27 -28.70 12.03
N LYS A 491 38.35 -28.23 12.66
CA LYS A 491 38.30 -27.51 13.93
C LYS A 491 37.86 -26.06 13.69
N PRO A 492 36.89 -25.51 14.45
CA PRO A 492 36.59 -24.09 14.40
C PRO A 492 37.77 -23.29 14.98
N SER A 493 38.24 -22.28 14.24
CA SER A 493 39.22 -21.31 14.75
C SER A 493 38.55 -20.45 15.82
N ARG A 494 39.01 -20.57 17.07
CA ARG A 494 38.70 -19.62 18.14
C ARG A 494 39.34 -18.28 17.78
N ILE A 495 38.53 -17.24 17.59
CA ILE A 495 39.00 -15.86 17.72
C ILE A 495 39.40 -15.69 19.18
N LYS A 496 40.71 -15.50 19.41
CA LYS A 496 41.27 -15.19 20.72
C LYS A 496 41.09 -13.68 20.93
N ASN A 497 40.29 -13.28 21.92
CA ASN A 497 40.28 -11.89 22.39
C ASN A 497 41.71 -11.52 22.81
N GLN A 498 42.37 -10.66 22.04
CA GLN A 498 43.56 -9.94 22.49
C GLN A 498 43.08 -8.73 23.30
N GLU A 499 43.26 -8.81 24.60
CA GLU A 499 43.24 -7.66 25.50
C GLU A 499 44.24 -6.61 25.01
N LEU A 500 43.74 -5.41 24.72
CA LEU A 500 44.55 -4.19 24.61
C LEU A 500 45.05 -3.82 26.02
N LYS A 501 46.19 -4.41 26.42
CA LYS A 501 46.98 -3.89 27.54
C LYS A 501 47.69 -2.62 27.09
N ARG A 502 47.28 -1.51 27.71
CA ARG A 502 48.01 -0.24 27.75
C ARG A 502 49.45 -0.47 28.20
N GLU A 503 50.43 -0.15 27.35
CA GLU A 503 51.79 0.12 27.78
C GLU A 503 51.79 1.42 28.59
N LYS A 504 51.97 1.30 29.91
CA LYS A 504 52.65 2.31 30.71
C LYS A 504 54.12 1.92 30.77
N GLY A 505 54.92 2.46 29.85
CA GLY A 505 56.36 2.56 30.01
C GLY A 505 56.67 3.78 30.87
N ASN A 506 57.06 3.55 32.12
CA ASN A 506 57.79 4.52 32.92
C ASN A 506 59.19 4.67 32.32
N GLU A 507 59.54 5.86 31.85
CA GLU A 507 60.95 6.28 31.78
C GLU A 507 61.21 7.26 32.92
N LYS A 508 62.08 6.83 33.83
CA LYS A 508 62.70 7.65 34.87
C LYS A 508 63.46 8.81 34.22
N ARG A 509 63.20 10.03 34.69
CA ARG A 509 64.26 11.00 34.98
C ARG A 509 64.05 11.53 36.39
N MET A 510 65.09 11.28 37.21
CA MET A 510 65.34 11.67 38.59
C MET A 510 64.40 11.15 39.68
#